data_AF-A0A7V0MLE6-F1
#
_entry.id   AF-A0A7V0MLE6-F1
#
_cell.length_a   1.000
_cell.length_b   1.000
_cell.length_c   1.000
_cell.angle_alpha   90.00
_cell.angle_beta   90.00
_cell.angle_gamma   90.00
#
_symmetry.space_group_name_H-M   'P 1'
#
loop_
_entity.id
_entity.type
_entity.pdbx_description
1 polymer ?
#
loop_
_entity_poly.entity_id
_entity_poly.type
_entity_poly.pdbx_seq_one_letter_code
_entity_poly.pdbx_strand_id
1 'polypeptide(L)'
;HPMYVNMHLKEIYAVSFGDLKKETVKEVWNKESYKRFREIRRNMVENIPWCGDCPYSTLGCFYTKTNEMDCYINKPGCNECIYSVNLAQCNI
;
A
#
# COMPACT_ATOMS: atom_id res chain seq x y z
N HIS A 1 1.02 -1.99 -13.84
CA HIS A 1 -0.25 -2.35 -14.51
C HIS A 1 -1.29 -1.30 -14.15
N PRO A 2 -2.17 -0.91 -15.09
CA PRO A 2 -3.26 0.02 -14.78
C PRO A 2 -4.31 -0.67 -13.89
N MET A 3 -4.92 0.09 -13.00
CA MET A 3 -6.02 -0.28 -12.10
C MET A 3 -7.04 0.85 -12.10
N TYR A 4 -8.33 0.52 -12.14
CA TYR A 4 -9.40 1.50 -11.96
C TYR A 4 -10.02 1.34 -10.58
N VAL A 5 -10.01 2.39 -9.76
CA VAL A 5 -10.53 2.41 -8.39
C VAL A 5 -10.98 3.82 -8.04
N ASN A 6 -12.00 3.98 -7.20
CA ASN A 6 -12.51 5.29 -6.76
C ASN A 6 -12.75 6.28 -7.91
N MET A 7 -13.29 5.78 -9.03
CA MET A 7 -13.58 6.54 -10.25
C MET A 7 -12.37 7.13 -11.00
N HIS A 8 -11.14 6.68 -10.74
CA HIS A 8 -9.95 7.12 -11.49
C HIS A 8 -9.00 5.97 -11.82
N LEU A 9 -8.05 6.23 -12.74
CA LEU A 9 -7.01 5.30 -13.14
C LEU A 9 -5.74 5.51 -12.32
N LYS A 10 -5.15 4.39 -11.89
CA LYS A 10 -3.93 4.31 -11.11
C LYS A 10 -2.96 3.32 -11.73
N GLU A 11 -1.68 3.67 -11.76
CA GLU A 11 -0.61 2.77 -12.22
C GLU A 11 0.00 2.03 -11.02
N ILE A 12 -0.06 0.70 -11.04
CA ILE A 12 0.43 -0.15 -9.96
C ILE A 12 1.77 -0.78 -10.35
N TYR A 13 2.80 -0.51 -9.55
CA TYR A 13 4.12 -1.09 -9.68
C TYR A 13 4.29 -2.30 -8.76
N ALA A 14 5.10 -3.27 -9.22
CA ALA A 14 5.44 -4.43 -8.42
C ALA A 14 6.21 -4.01 -7.15
N VAL A 15 5.85 -4.62 -6.03
CA VAL A 15 6.53 -4.41 -4.74
C VAL A 15 7.25 -5.71 -4.40
N SER A 16 8.59 -5.68 -4.41
CA SER A 16 9.43 -6.84 -4.13
C SER A 16 10.43 -6.53 -3.04
N PHE A 17 10.64 -7.48 -2.13
CA PHE A 17 11.51 -7.29 -0.96
C PHE A 17 12.81 -8.10 -1.03
N GLY A 18 12.93 -9.03 -1.98
CA GLY A 18 14.12 -9.84 -2.16
C GLY A 18 13.98 -10.86 -3.28
N ASP A 19 15.06 -11.58 -3.54
CA ASP A 19 15.16 -12.63 -4.55
C ASP A 19 15.50 -13.96 -3.87
N LEU A 20 14.54 -14.89 -3.85
CA LEU A 20 14.70 -16.17 -3.15
C LEU A 20 15.70 -17.12 -3.83
N LYS A 21 16.19 -16.81 -5.04
CA LYS A 21 17.32 -17.53 -5.64
C LYS A 21 18.66 -17.16 -4.99
N LYS A 22 18.71 -16.01 -4.30
CA LYS A 22 19.92 -15.44 -3.69
C LYS A 22 19.84 -15.39 -2.17
N GLU A 23 18.64 -15.33 -1.62
CA GLU A 23 18.38 -15.07 -0.21
C GLU A 23 17.36 -16.07 0.33
N THR A 24 17.54 -16.50 1.57
CA THR A 24 16.56 -17.31 2.29
C THR A 24 15.32 -16.48 2.66
N VAL A 25 14.21 -17.16 2.89
CA VAL A 25 12.98 -16.53 3.41
C VAL A 25 13.25 -15.79 4.71
N LYS A 26 14.08 -16.35 5.61
CA LYS A 26 14.43 -15.72 6.89
C LYS A 26 15.18 -14.41 6.68
N GLU A 27 16.07 -14.33 5.69
CA GLU A 27 16.80 -13.09 5.37
C GLU A 27 15.84 -12.03 4.84
N VAL A 28 15.02 -12.35 3.83
CA VAL A 28 14.00 -11.43 3.28
C VAL A 28 13.02 -10.98 4.35
N TRP A 29 12.57 -11.89 5.21
CA TRP A 29 11.68 -11.60 6.33
C TRP A 29 12.29 -10.62 7.33
N ASN A 30 13.62 -10.61 7.48
CA ASN A 30 14.30 -9.76 8.45
C ASN A 30 14.86 -8.45 7.87
N LYS A 31 14.73 -8.22 6.55
CA LYS A 31 15.06 -6.95 5.92
C LYS A 31 14.21 -5.81 6.47
N GLU A 32 14.84 -4.65 6.62
CA GLU A 32 14.18 -3.46 7.14
C GLU A 32 13.00 -3.00 6.27
N SER A 33 13.14 -3.12 4.95
CA SER A 33 12.07 -2.80 3.99
C SER A 33 10.81 -3.64 4.23
N TYR A 34 10.97 -4.96 4.43
CA TYR A 34 9.84 -5.86 4.65
C TYR A 34 9.28 -5.73 6.08
N LYS A 35 10.15 -5.53 7.09
CA LYS A 35 9.75 -5.21 8.47
C LYS A 35 8.86 -3.99 8.54
N ARG A 36 9.32 -2.86 7.98
CA ARG A 36 8.55 -1.62 7.93
C ARG A 36 7.24 -1.80 7.17
N PHE A 37 7.28 -2.48 6.02
CA PHE A 37 6.09 -2.79 5.25
C PHE A 37 5.05 -3.51 6.11
N ARG A 38 5.40 -4.66 6.71
CA ARG A 38 4.43 -5.45 7.49
C ARG A 38 3.95 -4.74 8.74
N GLU A 39 4.78 -3.93 9.39
CA GLU A 39 4.42 -3.23 10.62
C GLU A 39 3.33 -2.19 10.35
N ILE A 40 3.48 -1.38 9.30
CA ILE A 40 2.46 -0.43 8.85
C ILE A 40 1.13 -1.14 8.56
N ARG A 41 1.16 -2.39 8.06
CA ARG A 41 -0.06 -3.16 7.71
C ARG A 41 -0.69 -3.90 8.89
N ARG A 42 -0.04 -3.96 10.05
CA ARG A 42 -0.66 -4.59 11.24
C ARG A 42 -1.82 -3.78 11.79
N ASN A 43 -1.76 -2.46 11.70
CA ASN A 43 -2.84 -1.57 12.08
C ASN A 43 -3.11 -0.57 10.94
N MET A 44 -3.71 -1.06 9.86
CA MET A 44 -3.87 -0.26 8.63
C MET A 44 -4.74 0.97 8.85
N VAL A 45 -5.77 0.89 9.70
CA VAL A 45 -6.70 2.00 9.95
C VAL A 45 -6.00 3.22 10.55
N GLU A 46 -5.03 2.99 11.43
CA GLU A 46 -4.27 4.08 12.05
C GLU A 46 -3.09 4.54 11.18
N ASN A 47 -2.46 3.62 10.45
CA ASN A 47 -1.20 3.90 9.76
C ASN A 47 -1.34 4.27 8.28
N ILE A 48 -2.51 4.10 7.66
CA ILE A 48 -2.71 4.28 6.22
C ILE A 48 -3.87 5.26 6.00
N PRO A 49 -3.66 6.34 5.23
CA PRO A 49 -4.71 7.32 4.98
C PRO A 49 -5.79 6.73 4.06
N TRP A 50 -7.05 7.08 4.29
CA TRP A 50 -8.14 6.72 3.38
C TRP A 50 -8.40 7.84 2.36
N CYS A 51 -8.21 7.54 1.09
CA CYS A 51 -8.45 8.45 -0.02
C CYS A 51 -9.81 8.27 -0.69
N GLY A 52 -10.60 7.23 -0.35
CA GLY A 52 -11.91 7.03 -0.96
C GLY A 52 -12.90 8.18 -0.69
N ASP A 53 -12.82 8.79 0.49
CA ASP A 53 -13.66 9.96 0.86
C ASP A 53 -12.91 11.30 0.74
N CYS A 54 -11.68 11.28 0.23
CA CYS A 54 -10.86 12.48 0.12
C CYS A 54 -11.30 13.31 -1.10
N PRO A 55 -11.65 14.60 -0.94
CA PRO A 55 -12.13 15.43 -2.05
C PRO A 55 -11.07 15.63 -3.14
N TYR A 56 -9.78 15.50 -2.81
CA TYR A 56 -8.69 15.64 -3.77
C TYR A 56 -8.40 14.36 -4.58
N SER A 57 -8.89 13.21 -4.11
CA SER A 57 -8.57 11.90 -4.70
C SER A 57 -9.00 11.82 -6.18
N THR A 58 -10.21 12.27 -6.46
CA THR A 58 -10.80 12.32 -7.82
C THR A 58 -10.40 13.57 -8.61
N LEU A 59 -9.75 14.55 -7.96
CA LEU A 59 -9.27 15.79 -8.58
C LEU A 59 -7.78 15.73 -8.97
N GLY A 60 -7.22 14.52 -9.08
CA GLY A 60 -5.87 14.31 -9.58
C GLY A 60 -4.77 14.40 -8.52
N CYS A 61 -5.08 14.08 -7.26
CA CYS A 61 -4.09 13.93 -6.19
C CYS A 61 -2.89 13.10 -6.65
N PHE A 62 -1.67 13.57 -6.36
CA PHE A 62 -0.45 12.87 -6.76
C PHE A 62 -0.36 11.46 -6.15
N TYR A 63 -0.76 11.32 -4.89
CA TYR A 63 -0.68 10.06 -4.12
C TYR A 63 -1.73 9.00 -4.53
N THR A 64 -2.64 9.31 -5.45
CA THR A 64 -3.60 8.33 -6.00
C THR A 64 -3.17 7.81 -7.36
N LYS A 65 -2.21 8.46 -8.03
CA LYS A 65 -1.74 8.08 -9.37
C LYS A 65 -0.94 6.78 -9.40
N THR A 66 -0.20 6.47 -8.33
CA THR A 66 0.63 5.25 -8.24
C THR A 66 0.57 4.62 -6.85
N ASN A 67 1.06 3.38 -6.71
CA ASN A 67 1.20 2.72 -5.40
C ASN A 67 2.56 2.95 -4.73
N GLU A 68 3.39 3.86 -5.23
CA GLU A 68 4.76 4.03 -4.71
C GLU A 68 4.79 4.70 -3.34
N MET A 69 3.84 5.61 -3.08
CA MET A 69 3.77 6.39 -1.85
C MET A 69 2.34 6.86 -1.55
N ASP A 70 1.97 6.98 -0.28
CA ASP A 70 0.75 7.68 0.16
C ASP A 70 1.02 9.01 0.89
N CYS A 71 -0.02 9.75 1.27
CA CYS A 71 0.09 11.04 1.97
C CYS A 71 0.80 10.96 3.33
N TYR A 72 0.89 9.77 3.94
CA TYR A 72 1.63 9.52 5.18
C TYR A 72 3.07 9.06 4.93
N ILE A 73 3.52 9.09 3.66
CA ILE A 73 4.86 8.71 3.21
C ILE A 73 5.13 7.21 3.42
N ASN A 74 4.08 6.39 3.49
CA ASN A 74 4.26 4.93 3.47
C ASN A 74 4.66 4.48 2.06
N LYS A 75 5.59 3.53 1.98
CA LYS A 75 6.04 2.92 0.73
C LYS A 75 5.96 1.40 0.82
N PRO A 76 5.23 0.73 -0.09
CA PRO A 76 4.23 1.29 -1.02
C PRO A 76 3.06 1.99 -0.30
N GLY A 77 2.30 2.80 -1.02
CA GLY A 77 1.02 3.35 -0.57
C GLY A 77 -0.11 2.31 -0.64
N CYS A 78 -1.09 2.42 0.26
CA CYS A 78 -2.29 1.56 0.28
C CYS A 78 -3.57 2.38 0.53
N ASN A 79 -3.52 3.66 0.16
CA ASN A 79 -4.47 4.70 0.55
C ASN A 79 -5.87 4.58 -0.05
N GLU A 80 -6.09 3.60 -0.92
CA GLU A 80 -7.38 3.35 -1.57
C GLU A 80 -7.81 1.89 -1.37
N CYS A 81 -7.19 1.22 -0.41
CA CYS A 81 -7.44 -0.16 -0.09
C CYS A 81 -8.58 -0.26 0.93
N ILE A 82 -9.57 -1.10 0.64
CA ILE A 82 -10.70 -1.37 1.54
C ILE A 82 -10.28 -1.95 2.91
N TYR A 83 -9.06 -2.49 3.02
CA TYR A 83 -8.49 -2.94 4.28
C TYR A 83 -8.06 -1.77 5.19
N SER A 84 -7.71 -0.59 4.65
CA SER A 84 -7.35 0.57 5.47
C SER A 84 -8.54 1.22 6.18
N VAL A 85 -9.76 0.78 5.87
CA VAL A 85 -11.01 1.26 6.46
C VAL A 85 -11.85 0.11 7.03
N ASN A 86 -11.26 -1.07 7.23
CA ASN A 86 -11.95 -2.26 7.74
C ASN A 86 -13.21 -2.69 6.95
N LEU A 87 -13.35 -2.27 5.68
CA LEU A 87 -14.42 -2.75 4.81
C LEU A 87 -14.16 -4.19 4.34
N ALA A 88 -12.89 -4.61 4.31
CA ALA A 88 -12.50 -6.01 4.20
C ALA A 88 -11.39 -6.32 5.19
N GLN A 89 -11.40 -7.54 5.71
CA GLN A 89 -10.40 -8.04 6.66
C GLN A 89 -10.08 -9.49 6.35
N CYS A 90 -8.85 -9.91 6.61
CA CYS A 90 -8.53 -11.33 6.62
C CYS A 90 -9.17 -11.96 7.86
N ASN A 91 -9.78 -13.13 7.71
CA ASN A 91 -10.19 -13.92 8.88
C ASN A 91 -8.92 -14.31 9.64
N ILE A 92 -8.79 -13.83 10.88
CA ILE A 92 -7.77 -14.27 11.84
C ILE A 92 -8.38 -15.38 12.68
#